data_AF-A0A2G1QH03-F1
#
_entry.id   AF-A0A2G1QH03-F1
#
_cell.length_a   1.000
_cell.length_b   1.000
_cell.length_c   1.000
_cell.angle_alpha   90.00
_cell.angle_beta   90.00
_cell.angle_gamma   90.00
#
_symmetry.space_group_name_H-M   'P 1'
#
loop_
_entity.id
_entity.type
_entity.pdbx_description
1 polymer ?
#
loop_
_entity_poly.entity_id
_entity_poly.type
_entity_poly.pdbx_seq_one_letter_code
_entity_poly.pdbx_strand_id
1 'polypeptide(L)' 'MKKSKFSETQIAFILLQADEGTPVFEVCRKPGISDATFYFWRKRYGGMPRATFNR' A
#
# COMPACT_ATOMS: atom_id res chain seq x y z
N MET A 1 15.03 -10.92 7.76
CA MET A 1 13.66 -10.35 7.63
C MET A 1 12.93 -11.15 6.57
N LYS A 2 11.81 -11.81 6.88
CA LYS A 2 11.02 -12.52 5.86
C LYS A 2 10.61 -11.47 4.82
N LYS A 3 11.03 -11.66 3.56
CA LYS A 3 10.64 -10.78 2.44
C LYS A 3 9.13 -10.61 2.51
N SER A 4 8.66 -9.39 2.74
CA SER A 4 7.24 -9.07 2.67
C SER A 4 6.72 -9.63 1.34
N LYS A 5 5.60 -10.35 1.36
CA LYS A 5 4.99 -10.92 0.14
C LYS A 5 4.65 -9.85 -0.92
N PHE A 6 4.67 -8.58 -0.52
CA PHE A 6 4.41 -7.43 -1.37
C PHE A 6 5.66 -6.60 -1.52
N SER A 7 5.98 -6.26 -2.77
CA SER A 7 6.99 -5.26 -3.11
C SER A 7 6.54 -3.86 -2.71
N GLU A 8 7.47 -2.94 -2.49
CA GLU A 8 7.15 -1.51 -2.28
C GLU A 8 6.29 -0.96 -3.41
N THR A 9 6.55 -1.40 -4.64
CA THR A 9 5.73 -1.14 -5.82
C THR A 9 4.26 -1.52 -5.67
N GLN A 10 3.99 -2.73 -5.19
CA GLN A 10 2.62 -3.18 -4.93
C GLN A 10 1.98 -2.41 -3.79
N ILE A 11 2.73 -2.12 -2.72
CA ILE A 11 2.22 -1.35 -1.58
C ILE A 11 1.79 0.05 -2.03
N ALA A 12 2.61 0.74 -2.82
CA ALA A 12 2.28 2.06 -3.35
C ALA A 12 1.06 2.02 -4.26
N PHE A 13 0.93 1.01 -5.13
CA PHE A 13 -0.22 0.86 -6.01
C PHE A 13 -1.53 0.61 -5.24
N ILE A 14 -1.46 -0.15 -4.15
CA ILE A 14 -2.58 -0.40 -3.24
C ILE A 14 -2.99 0.90 -2.53
N LEU A 15 -2.02 1.68 -2.03
CA LEU A 15 -2.30 2.98 -1.42
C LEU A 15 -2.89 3.98 -2.44
N LEU A 16 -2.40 3.97 -3.68
CA LEU A 16 -2.89 4.83 -4.77
C LEU A 16 -4.35 4.53 -5.11
N GLN A 17 -4.74 3.26 -5.23
CA GLN A 17 -6.14 2.89 -5.48
C GLN A 17 -7.08 3.46 -4.41
N ALA A 18 -6.65 3.45 -3.15
CA ALA A 18 -7.44 4.03 -2.07
C ALA A 18 -7.52 5.56 -2.14
N ASP A 19 -6.44 6.22 -2.60
CA ASP A 19 -6.39 7.68 -2.81
C ASP A 19 -7.27 8.11 -4.01
N GLU A 20 -7.31 7.30 -5.07
CA GLU A 20 -8.18 7.47 -6.24
C GLU A 20 -9.68 7.22 -5.94
N GLY A 21 -10.03 6.88 -4.70
CA GLY A 21 -11.40 6.70 -4.24
C GLY A 21 -11.90 5.26 -4.19
N THR A 22 -11.02 4.26 -4.39
CA THR A 22 -11.38 2.87 -4.16
C THR A 22 -11.56 2.62 -2.65
N PRO A 23 -12.67 2.02 -2.20
CA PRO A 23 -12.85 1.72 -0.79
C PRO A 23 -11.77 0.78 -0.27
N VAL A 24 -11.21 1.09 0.91
CA VAL A 24 -10.13 0.32 1.54
C VAL A 24 -10.48 -1.18 1.66
N PHE A 25 -11.76 -1.51 1.85
CA PHE A 25 -12.23 -2.90 1.88
C PHE A 25 -11.90 -3.67 0.58
N GLU A 26 -12.14 -3.07 -0.59
CA GLU A 26 -11.83 -3.68 -1.90
C GLU A 26 -10.33 -3.76 -2.14
N VAL A 27 -9.61 -2.70 -1.76
CA VAL A 27 -8.16 -2.60 -1.82
C VAL A 27 -7.47 -3.64 -0.93
N CYS A 28 -8.10 -4.00 0.19
CA CYS A 28 -7.66 -5.05 1.09
C CYS A 28 -8.03 -6.46 0.58
N ARG A 29 -9.23 -6.61 0.02
CA ARG A 29 -9.79 -7.88 -0.44
C ARG A 29 -9.04 -8.47 -1.64
N LYS A 30 -8.68 -7.65 -2.63
CA LYS A 30 -7.96 -8.09 -3.85
C LYS A 30 -6.62 -8.78 -3.55
N PRO A 31 -5.68 -8.16 -2.81
CA PRO A 31 -4.41 -8.78 -2.45
C PRO A 31 -4.50 -9.69 -1.22
N GLY A 32 -5.65 -9.73 -0.52
CA GLY A 32 -5.82 -10.51 0.70
C GLY A 32 -5.04 -9.95 1.89
N ILE A 33 -4.97 -8.63 2.02
CA ILE A 33 -4.35 -7.95 3.15
C ILE A 33 -5.42 -7.51 4.15
N SER A 34 -5.05 -7.40 5.42
CA SER A 34 -5.92 -6.79 6.42
C SER A 34 -5.90 -5.27 6.32
N ASP A 35 -7.01 -4.65 6.70
CA ASP A 35 -7.14 -3.22 6.96
C ASP A 35 -6.03 -2.68 7.89
N ALA A 36 -5.69 -3.42 8.95
CA ALA A 36 -4.54 -3.09 9.80
C ALA A 36 -3.21 -2.98 9.01
N THR A 37 -2.97 -3.89 8.06
CA THR A 37 -1.77 -3.86 7.20
C THR A 37 -1.79 -2.64 6.28
N PHE A 38 -2.94 -2.31 5.71
CA PHE A 38 -3.12 -1.14 4.86
C PHE A 38 -2.80 0.16 5.62
N TYR A 39 -3.34 0.34 6.83
CA TYR A 39 -3.05 1.55 7.62
C TYR A 39 -1.59 1.62 8.09
N PHE A 40 -0.98 0.47 8.40
CA PHE A 40 0.45 0.41 8.69
C PHE A 40 1.29 0.87 7.49
N TRP A 41 0.94 0.43 6.28
CA TRP A 41 1.58 0.89 5.05
C TRP A 41 1.32 2.37 4.79
N ARG A 42 0.10 2.88 5.01
CA ARG A 42 -0.20 4.30 4.88
C ARG A 42 0.65 5.15 5.82
N LYS A 43 0.89 4.67 7.05
CA LYS A 43 1.78 5.36 8.02
C LYS A 43 3.25 5.30 7.62
N ARG A 44 3.70 4.18 7.04
CA ARG A 44 5.11 3.94 6.69
C ARG A 44 5.52 4.52 5.33
N TYR A 45 4.63 4.44 4.34
CA TYR A 45 4.87 4.79 2.95
C TYR A 45 4.02 5.97 2.46
N GLY A 46 2.93 6.33 3.16
CA GLY A 46 2.08 7.47 2.76
C GLY A 46 2.72 8.84 2.95
N GLY A 47 3.88 8.93 3.62
CA GLY A 47 4.70 10.13 3.73
C GLY A 47 5.93 10.14 2.80
N MET A 48 6.15 9.08 2.01
CA MET A 48 7.22 9.09 1.01
C MET A 48 6.78 9.91 -0.20
N PRO A 49 7.51 10.98 -0.59
CA PRO A 49 7.19 11.71 -1.80
C PRO A 49 7.29 10.76 -2.99
N ARG A 50 6.34 10.87 -3.93
CA ARG A 50 6.25 10.06 -5.17
C ARG A 50 7.60 9.91 -5.93
N ALA A 51 8.55 10.83 -5.70
CA ALA A 51 9.88 10.84 -6.29
C ALA A 51 10.86 9.77 -5.77
N THR A 52 10.65 9.15 -4.60
CA THR A 52 11.56 8.11 -4.08
C THR A 52 11.25 6.71 -4.60
N PHE A 53 10.18 6.56 -5.38
CA PHE A 53 9.81 5.29 -6.01
C PHE A 53 10.73 4.89 -7.17
N ASN A 54 11.58 5.81 -7.64
CA ASN A 54 12.42 5.61 -8.82
C ASN A 54 13.89 6.01 -8.57
N ARG A 55 14.53 5.44 -7.55
CA ARG A 55 15.98 5.48 -7.41
C ARG A 55 16.57 4.09 -7.22
#